data_AF-A0A929ZLN3-F1
#
_entry.id   AF-A0A929ZLN3-F1
#
_cell.length_a   1.000
_cell.length_b   1.000
_cell.length_c   1.000
_cell.angle_alpha   90.00
_cell.angle_beta   90.00
_cell.angle_gamma   90.00
#
_symmetry.space_group_name_H-M   'P 1'
#
loop_
_entity.id
_entity.type
_entity.pdbx_description
1 polymer ?
#
loop_
_entity_poly.entity_id
_entity_poly.type
_entity_poly.pdbx_seq_one_letter_code
_entity_poly.pdbx_strand_id
1 'polypeptide(L)'
;FYNLVQNLTALENVELASEICKDPLDPVKVLAQVGLQDRMNNFPAQLSGGEQQRVAIARAIAKNPKLLLCDEPTGALDYVTGKQILQLLQDTARLHGMTVIIITHNLAICPMGDLVCHVKNGKVISMEKNDHPKDITEIEW
;
A
#
# COMPACT_ATOMS: atom_id res chain seq x y z
N PHE A 1 -11.38 3.09 9.87
CA PHE A 1 -10.81 4.46 9.97
C PHE A 1 -9.37 4.40 9.49
N TYR A 2 -8.97 5.24 8.54
CA TYR A 2 -7.61 5.24 7.94
C TYR A 2 -6.60 6.10 8.72
N ASN A 3 -6.98 6.56 9.92
CA ASN A 3 -6.17 7.39 10.81
C ASN A 3 -5.55 8.62 10.10
N LEU A 4 -6.31 9.22 9.17
CA LEU A 4 -5.95 10.49 8.53
C LEU A 4 -6.34 11.64 9.45
N VAL A 5 -5.51 12.69 9.46
CA VAL A 5 -5.77 13.90 10.21
C VAL A 5 -6.83 14.70 9.44
N GLN A 6 -8.01 14.86 10.03
CA GLN A 6 -9.22 15.31 9.31
C GLN A 6 -9.16 16.78 8.85
N ASN A 7 -8.37 17.61 9.53
CA ASN A 7 -8.18 19.02 9.21
C ASN A 7 -6.96 19.29 8.31
N LEU A 8 -6.30 18.24 7.81
CA LEU A 8 -5.23 18.32 6.82
C LEU A 8 -5.74 17.78 5.49
N THR A 9 -5.32 18.37 4.39
CA THR A 9 -5.53 17.87 3.03
C THR A 9 -4.81 16.53 2.81
N ALA A 10 -5.09 15.87 1.67
CA ALA A 10 -4.38 14.65 1.29
C ALA A 10 -2.86 14.87 1.20
N LEU A 11 -2.43 16.00 0.61
CA LEU A 11 -1.02 16.38 0.53
C LEU A 11 -0.40 16.59 1.91
N GLU A 12 -1.02 17.42 2.74
CA GLU A 12 -0.52 17.71 4.09
C GLU A 12 -0.45 16.46 4.97
N ASN A 13 -1.37 15.50 4.80
CA ASN A 13 -1.31 14.21 5.49
C ASN A 13 -0.05 13.40 5.13
N VAL A 14 0.41 13.48 3.88
CA VAL A 14 1.61 12.79 3.39
C VAL A 14 2.88 13.57 3.75
N GLU A 15 2.84 14.90 3.67
CA GLU A 15 3.93 15.79 4.09
C GLU A 15 4.26 15.66 5.58
N LEU A 16 3.25 15.58 6.44
CA LEU A 16 3.42 15.38 7.88
C LEU A 16 4.29 14.16 8.21
N ALA A 17 4.16 13.09 7.42
CA ALA A 17 4.98 11.90 7.59
C ALA A 17 6.44 12.11 7.15
N SER A 18 6.66 13.01 6.20
CA SER A 18 7.97 13.30 5.61
C SER A 18 8.84 14.18 6.52
N GLU A 19 8.24 15.13 7.24
CA GLU A 19 8.95 16.04 8.17
C GLU A 19 9.68 15.31 9.32
N ILE A 20 9.24 14.10 9.66
CA ILE A 20 9.76 13.33 10.79
C ILE A 20 10.83 12.32 10.32
N CYS A 21 11.04 12.17 9.01
CA CYS A 21 11.92 11.17 8.41
C CYS A 21 13.22 11.80 7.88
N LYS A 22 14.31 11.02 7.87
CA LYS A 22 15.63 11.50 7.42
C LYS A 22 15.76 11.65 5.89
N ASP A 23 15.11 10.77 5.15
CA ASP A 23 15.22 10.68 3.69
C ASP A 23 13.85 10.35 3.07
N PRO A 24 12.87 11.27 3.20
CA PRO A 24 11.52 11.03 2.71
C PRO A 24 11.46 11.11 1.18
N LEU A 25 10.52 10.37 0.60
CA LEU A 25 10.16 10.52 -0.81
C LEU A 25 9.30 11.79 -0.99
N ASP A 26 9.30 12.32 -2.21
CA ASP A 26 8.49 13.48 -2.59
C ASP A 26 6.97 13.17 -2.46
N PRO A 27 6.24 13.83 -1.53
CA PRO A 27 4.81 13.59 -1.28
C PRO A 27 3.93 13.73 -2.53
N VAL A 28 4.26 14.69 -3.41
CA VAL A 28 3.51 14.95 -4.64
C VAL A 28 3.66 13.76 -5.59
N LYS A 29 4.88 13.25 -5.76
CA LYS A 29 5.15 12.07 -6.61
C LYS A 29 4.46 10.83 -6.07
N VAL A 30 4.52 10.59 -4.76
CA VAL A 30 3.89 9.41 -4.15
C VAL A 30 2.36 9.49 -4.26
N LEU A 31 1.76 10.67 -4.09
CA LEU A 31 0.31 10.84 -4.30
C LEU A 31 -0.10 10.62 -5.76
N ALA A 32 0.74 11.02 -6.72
CA ALA A 32 0.50 10.72 -8.13
C ALA A 32 0.58 9.21 -8.42
N GLN A 33 1.54 8.50 -7.81
CA GLN A 33 1.69 7.03 -7.95
C GLN A 33 0.46 6.25 -7.46
N VAL A 34 -0.23 6.75 -6.43
CA VAL A 34 -1.50 6.15 -5.96
C VAL A 34 -2.74 6.70 -6.70
N GLY A 35 -2.56 7.47 -7.77
CA GLY A 35 -3.65 7.99 -8.60
C GLY A 35 -4.47 9.12 -7.94
N LEU A 36 -3.87 9.90 -7.04
CA LEU A 36 -4.51 11.00 -6.31
C LEU A 36 -3.99 12.38 -6.69
N GLN A 37 -3.42 12.52 -7.89
CA GLN A 37 -2.87 13.79 -8.36
C GLN A 37 -3.91 14.94 -8.34
N ASP A 38 -5.14 14.68 -8.78
CA ASP A 38 -6.20 15.69 -8.83
C ASP A 38 -6.97 15.83 -7.50
N ARG A 39 -6.52 15.13 -6.45
CA ARG A 39 -7.16 15.06 -5.13
C ARG A 39 -6.29 15.56 -3.99
N MET A 40 -5.11 16.08 -4.29
CA MET A 40 -4.11 16.51 -3.29
C MET A 40 -4.65 17.54 -2.29
N ASN A 41 -5.51 18.45 -2.75
CA ASN A 41 -6.06 19.54 -1.94
C ASN A 41 -7.38 19.18 -1.24
N ASN A 42 -7.87 17.95 -1.38
CA ASN A 42 -9.10 17.52 -0.73
C ASN A 42 -8.83 17.12 0.73
N PHE A 43 -9.74 17.48 1.63
CA PHE A 43 -9.77 16.98 3.00
C PHE A 43 -10.29 15.53 3.03
N PRO A 44 -9.93 14.71 4.04
CA PRO A 44 -10.42 13.34 4.17
C PRO A 44 -11.94 13.18 4.08
N ALA A 45 -12.71 14.13 4.63
CA ALA A 45 -14.16 14.13 4.55
C ALA A 45 -14.72 14.27 3.11
N GLN A 46 -13.91 14.75 2.17
CA GLN A 46 -14.26 14.92 0.76
C GLN A 46 -13.76 13.75 -0.12
N LEU A 47 -13.09 12.77 0.48
CA LEU A 47 -12.54 11.60 -0.21
C LEU A 47 -13.39 10.37 0.07
N SER A 48 -13.59 9.54 -0.95
CA SER A 48 -14.16 8.20 -0.80
C SER A 48 -13.30 7.33 0.11
N GLY A 49 -13.86 6.22 0.61
CA GLY A 49 -13.11 5.28 1.45
C GLY A 49 -11.86 4.73 0.76
N GLY A 50 -11.94 4.41 -0.53
CA GLY A 50 -10.79 3.96 -1.31
C GLY A 50 -9.74 5.05 -1.52
N GLU A 51 -10.16 6.30 -1.80
CA GLU A 51 -9.22 7.43 -1.86
C GLU A 51 -8.52 7.66 -0.52
N GLN A 52 -9.23 7.60 0.61
CA GLN A 52 -8.61 7.71 1.93
C GLN A 52 -7.62 6.59 2.22
N GLN A 53 -7.92 5.35 1.80
CA GLN A 53 -6.99 4.22 1.90
C GLN A 53 -5.70 4.52 1.11
N ARG A 54 -5.84 5.05 -0.11
CA ARG A 54 -4.71 5.41 -0.96
C ARG A 54 -3.87 6.56 -0.39
N VAL A 55 -4.49 7.56 0.25
CA VAL A 55 -3.74 8.58 1.02
C VAL A 55 -2.94 7.94 2.16
N ALA A 56 -3.53 6.99 2.89
CA ALA A 56 -2.83 6.31 3.97
C ALA A 56 -1.63 5.48 3.47
N ILE A 57 -1.77 4.81 2.31
CA ILE A 57 -0.68 4.10 1.64
C ILE A 57 0.42 5.07 1.20
N ALA A 58 0.05 6.17 0.53
CA ALA A 58 0.99 7.20 0.12
C ALA A 58 1.78 7.77 1.31
N ARG A 59 1.09 8.06 2.42
CA ARG A 59 1.71 8.51 3.67
C ARG A 59 2.70 7.51 4.26
N ALA A 60 2.45 6.21 4.09
CA ALA A 60 3.36 5.17 4.55
C ALA A 60 4.60 5.05 3.65
N ILE A 61 4.41 5.10 2.33
CA ILE A 61 5.49 5.00 1.33
C ILE A 61 6.38 6.26 1.36
N ALA A 62 5.81 7.45 1.54
CA ALA A 62 6.55 8.72 1.57
C ALA A 62 7.62 8.78 2.67
N LYS A 63 7.51 7.96 3.72
CA LYS A 63 8.54 7.83 4.78
C LYS A 63 9.82 7.14 4.31
N ASN A 64 9.83 6.56 3.10
CA ASN A 64 10.91 5.73 2.58
C ASN A 64 11.35 4.63 3.58
N PRO A 65 10.42 3.80 4.11
CA PRO A 65 10.77 2.87 5.17
C PRO A 65 11.51 1.64 4.61
N LYS A 66 12.31 0.98 5.46
CA LYS A 66 12.91 -0.33 5.11
C LYS A 66 11.90 -1.47 5.12
N LEU A 67 10.81 -1.33 5.87
CA LEU A 67 9.76 -2.33 6.06
C LEU A 67 8.40 -1.64 6.02
N LEU A 68 7.51 -2.13 5.15
CA LEU A 68 6.13 -1.71 5.05
C LEU A 68 5.21 -2.87 5.44
N LEU A 69 4.30 -2.62 6.38
CA LEU A 69 3.28 -3.57 6.82
C LEU A 69 1.92 -3.11 6.28
N CYS A 70 1.27 -3.96 5.51
CA CYS A 70 0.00 -3.68 4.86
C CYS A 70 -1.05 -4.64 5.39
N ASP A 71 -1.99 -4.13 6.18
CA ASP A 71 -3.15 -4.90 6.64
C ASP A 71 -4.33 -4.69 5.69
N GLU A 72 -4.67 -5.72 4.91
CA GLU A 72 -5.72 -5.74 3.89
C GLU A 72 -5.72 -4.47 2.99
N PRO A 73 -4.62 -4.19 2.26
CA PRO A 73 -4.40 -2.93 1.55
C PRO A 73 -5.37 -2.69 0.39
N THR A 74 -6.17 -3.68 0.01
CA THR A 74 -7.14 -3.62 -1.08
C THR A 74 -8.60 -3.78 -0.64
N GLY A 75 -8.87 -3.95 0.66
CA GLY A 75 -10.21 -4.32 1.15
C GLY A 75 -11.33 -3.31 0.88
N ALA A 76 -11.00 -2.04 0.60
CA ALA A 76 -11.98 -1.00 0.26
C ALA A 76 -11.85 -0.47 -1.18
N LEU A 77 -11.17 -1.22 -2.06
CA LEU A 77 -10.91 -0.82 -3.44
C LEU A 77 -11.65 -1.73 -4.41
N ASP A 78 -12.08 -1.17 -5.55
CA ASP A 78 -12.55 -1.95 -6.68
C ASP A 78 -11.40 -2.76 -7.32
N TYR A 79 -11.74 -3.71 -8.18
CA TYR A 79 -10.76 -4.61 -8.81
C TYR A 79 -9.61 -3.88 -9.53
N VAL A 80 -9.93 -2.82 -10.30
CA VAL A 80 -8.93 -2.09 -11.09
C VAL A 80 -8.00 -1.30 -10.17
N THR A 81 -8.58 -0.56 -9.23
CA THR A 81 -7.81 0.22 -8.25
C THR A 81 -6.98 -0.68 -7.32
N GLY A 82 -7.54 -1.83 -6.91
CA GLY A 82 -6.86 -2.82 -6.09
C GLY A 82 -5.61 -3.39 -6.78
N LYS A 83 -5.72 -3.73 -8.07
CA LYS A 83 -4.56 -4.14 -8.89
C LYS A 83 -3.48 -3.08 -8.95
N GLN A 84 -3.85 -1.82 -9.16
CA GLN A 84 -2.88 -0.71 -9.20
C GLN A 84 -2.13 -0.56 -7.87
N ILE A 85 -2.83 -0.70 -6.74
CA ILE A 85 -2.19 -0.62 -5.42
C ILE A 85 -1.26 -1.80 -5.15
N LEU A 86 -1.66 -3.01 -5.50
CA LEU A 86 -0.80 -4.18 -5.37
C LEU A 86 0.43 -4.07 -6.28
N GLN A 87 0.29 -3.50 -7.49
CA GLN A 87 1.42 -3.22 -8.36
C GLN A 87 2.38 -2.25 -7.71
N LEU A 88 1.87 -1.13 -7.18
CA LEU A 88 2.70 -0.15 -6.48
C LEU A 88 3.46 -0.77 -5.31
N LEU A 89 2.81 -1.63 -4.51
CA LEU A 89 3.45 -2.33 -3.40
C LEU A 89 4.54 -3.29 -3.88
N GLN A 90 4.28 -4.05 -4.96
CA GLN A 90 5.24 -4.95 -5.58
C GLN A 90 6.45 -4.18 -6.15
N ASP A 91 6.21 -3.08 -6.86
CA ASP A 91 7.24 -2.22 -7.42
C ASP A 91 8.07 -1.57 -6.32
N THR A 92 7.44 -1.15 -5.22
CA THR A 92 8.19 -0.57 -4.10
C THR A 92 9.09 -1.62 -3.46
N ALA A 93 8.65 -2.88 -3.39
CA ALA A 93 9.49 -3.97 -2.91
C ALA A 93 10.69 -4.23 -3.84
N ARG A 94 10.43 -4.36 -5.15
CA ARG A 94 11.42 -4.78 -6.14
C ARG A 94 12.39 -3.68 -6.54
N LEU A 95 11.92 -2.45 -6.74
CA LEU A 95 12.73 -1.34 -7.26
C LEU A 95 13.43 -0.55 -6.16
N HIS A 96 12.80 -0.40 -5.00
CA HIS A 96 13.33 0.43 -3.91
C HIS A 96 13.97 -0.40 -2.78
N GLY A 97 13.97 -1.73 -2.90
CA GLY A 97 14.57 -2.63 -1.89
C GLY A 97 13.82 -2.61 -0.54
N MET A 98 12.56 -2.18 -0.54
CA MET A 98 11.72 -2.15 0.65
C MET A 98 11.18 -3.55 0.94
N THR A 99 11.22 -4.01 2.20
CA THR A 99 10.50 -5.24 2.56
C THR A 99 9.02 -4.91 2.69
N VAL A 100 8.15 -5.63 1.98
CA VAL A 100 6.69 -5.43 2.06
C VAL A 100 6.03 -6.70 2.59
N ILE A 101 5.23 -6.56 3.64
CA ILE A 101 4.43 -7.65 4.21
C ILE A 101 2.97 -7.30 4.02
N ILE A 102 2.25 -8.14 3.28
CA ILE A 102 0.82 -8.00 3.05
C ILE A 102 0.08 -9.07 3.86
N ILE A 103 -0.86 -8.62 4.68
CA ILE A 103 -1.85 -9.46 5.34
C ILE A 103 -3.11 -9.38 4.50
N THR A 104 -3.61 -10.52 4.03
CA THR A 104 -4.86 -10.57 3.29
C THR A 104 -5.56 -11.90 3.50
N HIS A 105 -6.87 -11.90 3.28
CA HIS A 105 -7.68 -13.12 3.14
C HIS A 105 -7.89 -13.53 1.67
N ASN A 106 -7.48 -12.69 0.71
CA ASN A 106 -7.58 -12.99 -0.71
C ASN A 106 -6.41 -13.88 -1.15
N LEU A 107 -6.64 -15.19 -1.21
CA LEU A 107 -5.62 -16.16 -1.60
C LEU A 107 -5.17 -16.03 -3.06
N ALA A 108 -5.97 -15.38 -3.91
CA ALA A 108 -5.68 -15.29 -5.32
C ALA A 108 -4.46 -14.41 -5.62
N ILE A 109 -4.10 -13.50 -4.70
CA ILE A 109 -2.90 -12.66 -4.85
C ILE A 109 -1.62 -13.33 -4.32
N CYS A 110 -1.72 -14.47 -3.61
CA CYS A 110 -0.55 -15.20 -3.10
C CYS A 110 0.57 -15.45 -4.13
N PRO A 111 0.29 -15.75 -5.42
CA PRO A 111 1.35 -15.94 -6.42
C PRO A 111 2.28 -14.73 -6.61
N MET A 112 1.90 -13.52 -6.17
CA MET A 112 2.74 -12.32 -6.26
C MET A 112 3.86 -12.28 -5.22
N GLY A 113 3.68 -12.99 -4.10
CA GLY A 113 4.56 -12.89 -2.93
C GLY A 113 5.78 -13.79 -3.05
N ASP A 114 6.94 -13.30 -2.60
CA ASP A 114 8.19 -14.08 -2.54
C ASP A 114 8.15 -15.18 -1.46
N LEU A 115 7.39 -14.94 -0.39
CA LEU A 115 7.18 -15.86 0.72
C LEU A 115 5.71 -15.81 1.14
N VAL A 116 5.06 -16.97 1.15
CA VAL A 116 3.64 -17.10 1.54
C VAL A 116 3.57 -17.80 2.88
N CYS A 117 3.06 -17.10 3.89
CA CYS A 117 2.85 -17.63 5.24
C CYS A 117 1.35 -17.86 5.48
N HIS A 118 0.95 -19.12 5.63
CA HIS A 118 -0.44 -19.45 5.96
C HIS A 118 -0.62 -19.42 7.49
N VAL A 119 -1.60 -18.65 7.95
CA VAL A 119 -1.91 -18.49 9.38
C VAL A 119 -3.31 -19.01 9.66
N LYS A 120 -3.46 -19.82 10.70
CA LYS A 120 -4.76 -20.32 11.18
C LYS A 120 -4.77 -20.37 12.70
N ASN A 121 -5.84 -19.85 13.33
CA ASN A 121 -6.01 -19.84 14.78
C ASN A 121 -4.78 -19.26 15.54
N GLY A 122 -4.21 -18.17 15.03
CA GLY A 122 -3.05 -17.50 15.63
C GLY A 122 -1.72 -18.25 15.49
N LYS A 123 -1.65 -19.30 14.67
CA LYS A 123 -0.42 -20.07 14.42
C LYS A 123 -0.09 -20.09 12.93
N VAL A 124 1.19 -20.00 12.61
CA VAL A 124 1.70 -20.28 11.25
C VAL A 124 1.59 -21.79 11.03
N ILE A 125 0.82 -22.20 10.02
CA ILE A 125 0.59 -23.61 9.68
C ILE A 125 1.49 -24.08 8.55
N SER A 126 1.85 -23.19 7.62
CA SER A 126 2.84 -23.45 6.57
C SER A 126 3.49 -22.14 6.14
N MET A 127 4.67 -22.27 5.57
CA MET A 127 5.43 -21.17 5.00
C MET A 127 6.18 -21.68 3.79
N GLU A 128 5.95 -21.05 2.65
CA GLU A 128 6.39 -21.52 1.34
C GLU A 128 7.11 -20.39 0.62
N LYS A 129 8.35 -20.64 0.20
CA LYS A 129 9.07 -19.71 -0.65
C LYS A 129 8.58 -19.89 -2.08
N ASN A 130 8.24 -18.78 -2.73
CA ASN A 130 7.88 -18.74 -4.12
C ASN A 130 9.13 -18.42 -4.95
N ASP A 131 9.66 -19.40 -5.67
CA ASP A 131 10.86 -19.20 -6.49
C ASP A 131 10.56 -18.41 -7.77
N HIS A 132 9.29 -18.28 -8.16
CA HIS A 132 8.87 -17.53 -9.34
C HIS A 132 7.66 -16.62 -9.04
N PRO A 133 7.85 -15.53 -8.26
CA PRO A 133 6.77 -14.61 -7.92
C PRO A 133 6.24 -13.89 -9.16
N LYS A 134 4.93 -14.06 -9.42
CA LYS A 134 4.26 -13.48 -10.58
C LYS A 134 4.11 -11.98 -10.45
N ASP A 135 4.12 -11.30 -11.58
CA ASP A 135 3.70 -9.92 -11.62
C ASP A 135 2.19 -9.84 -11.38
N ILE A 136 1.71 -8.85 -10.61
CA ILE A 136 0.28 -8.74 -10.29
C ILE A 136 -0.57 -8.50 -11.55
N THR A 137 0.01 -7.96 -12.63
CA THR A 137 -0.68 -7.82 -13.92
C THR A 137 -1.05 -9.18 -14.55
N GLU A 138 -0.33 -10.25 -14.22
CA GLU A 138 -0.55 -11.61 -14.74
C GLU A 138 -1.55 -12.43 -13.91
N ILE A 139 -1.98 -11.90 -12.75
CA ILE A 139 -2.87 -12.60 -11.82
C ILE A 139 -4.31 -12.13 -12.04
N GLU A 140 -5.22 -13.05 -12.34
CA GLU A 140 -6.67 -12.80 -12.36
C GLU A 140 -7.34 -13.40 -11.13
N TRP A 141 -8.31 -12.67 -10.56
CA TRP A 141 -9.11 -13.11 -9.42
C TRP A 141 -10.46 -12.41 -9.31
#